data_AF-A0A8T4ZG31-F1
#
_entry.id   AF-A0A8T4ZG31-F1
#
_cell.length_a   1.000
_cell.length_b   1.000
_cell.length_c   1.000
_cell.angle_alpha   90.00
_cell.angle_beta   90.00
_cell.angle_gamma   90.00
#
_symmetry.space_group_name_H-M   'P 1'
#
loop_
_entity.id
_entity.type
_entity.pdbx_description
1 polymer ?
#
loop_
_entity_poly.entity_id
_entity_poly.type
_entity_poly.pdbx_seq_one_letter_code
_entity_poly.pdbx_strand_id
1 'polypeptide(L)' 'MMGGQFYGGFWWMPLTMVFFWVLIGLGIYLIIRAFFPSTSLRSERESNRAMEIAKERLARGEITIEEFERIKKSLLE' A
#
# COMPACT_ATOMS: atom_id res chain seq x y z
N MET A 1 16.64 -34.56 -45.29
CA MET A 1 17.01 -33.27 -44.68
C MET A 1 15.73 -32.59 -44.21
N MET A 2 15.42 -32.67 -42.91
CA MET A 2 14.21 -32.07 -42.32
C MET A 2 14.55 -30.69 -41.76
N GLY A 3 14.17 -29.64 -42.47
CA GLY A 3 14.29 -28.25 -42.03
C GLY A 3 12.99 -27.52 -42.30
N GLY A 4 12.08 -27.51 -41.33
CA GLY A 4 10.76 -26.91 -41.54
C GLY A 4 9.96 -26.62 -40.28
N GLN A 5 10.59 -26.51 -39.10
CA GLN A 5 9.87 -26.36 -37.82
C GLN A 5 10.42 -25.24 -36.92
N PHE A 6 11.29 -24.36 -37.42
CA PHE A 6 11.90 -23.30 -36.60
C PHE A 6 11.22 -21.91 -36.71
N TYR A 7 10.20 -21.75 -37.56
CA TYR A 7 9.51 -20.46 -37.71
C TYR A 7 8.36 -20.25 -36.71
N GLY A 8 7.88 -21.31 -36.03
CA GLY A 8 6.86 -21.20 -34.98
C GLY A 8 7.42 -20.98 -33.57
N GLY A 9 8.67 -21.41 -33.31
CA GLY A 9 9.28 -21.32 -31.98
C GLY A 9 9.97 -19.98 -31.68
N PHE A 10 10.41 -19.25 -32.71
CA PHE A 10 11.25 -18.07 -32.55
C PHE A 10 10.51 -16.87 -31.95
N TRP A 11 9.20 -16.74 -32.23
CA TRP A 11 8.35 -15.68 -31.68
C TRP A 11 7.62 -16.07 -30.39
N TRP A 12 7.40 -17.36 -30.16
CA TRP A 12 6.72 -17.87 -28.96
C TRP A 12 7.65 -18.00 -27.74
N MET A 13 8.94 -18.26 -27.97
CA MET A 13 9.96 -18.32 -26.92
C MET A 13 10.11 -17.01 -26.10
N PRO A 14 10.24 -15.82 -26.70
CA PRO A 14 10.33 -14.58 -25.92
C PRO A 14 9.00 -14.22 -25.24
N LEU A 15 7.86 -14.54 -25.86
CA LEU A 15 6.55 -14.20 -25.33
C LEU A 15 6.22 -14.96 -24.04
N THR A 16 6.56 -16.25 -24.01
CA THR A 16 6.39 -17.08 -22.81
C THR A 16 7.30 -16.65 -21.67
N MET A 17 8.53 -16.21 -21.97
CA MET A 17 9.43 -15.62 -20.97
C MET A 17 8.88 -14.33 -20.38
N VAL A 18 8.43 -13.38 -21.21
CA VAL A 18 7.84 -12.13 -20.71
C VAL A 18 6.58 -12.41 -19.90
N PHE A 19 5.71 -13.32 -20.36
CA PHE A 19 4.51 -13.71 -19.62
C PHE A 19 4.86 -14.27 -18.24
N PHE A 20 5.88 -15.12 -18.14
CA PHE A 20 6.36 -15.66 -16.87
C PHE A 20 6.82 -14.55 -15.89
N TRP A 21 7.60 -13.58 -16.38
CA TRP A 21 8.03 -12.42 -15.57
C TRP A 21 6.86 -11.54 -15.13
N VAL A 22 5.88 -11.32 -16.01
CA VAL A 22 4.65 -10.58 -15.67
C VAL A 22 3.85 -11.32 -14.60
N LEU A 23 3.75 -12.65 -14.68
CA LEU A 23 3.02 -13.48 -13.71
C LEU A 23 3.71 -13.45 -12.33
N ILE A 24 5.05 -13.51 -12.31
CA ILE A 24 5.84 -13.32 -11.08
C ILE A 24 5.60 -11.92 -10.50
N GLY A 25 5.69 -10.88 -11.33
CA GLY A 25 5.47 -9.50 -10.90
C GLY A 25 4.06 -9.28 -10.33
N LEU A 26 3.04 -9.86 -10.96
CA LEU A 26 1.66 -9.81 -10.49
C LEU A 26 1.49 -10.58 -9.17
N GLY A 27 2.12 -11.74 -9.03
CA GLY A 27 2.11 -12.52 -7.78
C GLY A 27 2.71 -11.72 -6.62
N ILE A 28 3.89 -11.13 -6.84
CA ILE A 28 4.54 -10.25 -5.84
C ILE A 28 3.66 -9.03 -5.55
N TYR A 29 3.10 -8.39 -6.57
CA TYR A 29 2.22 -7.24 -6.41
C TYR A 29 0.98 -7.57 -5.57
N LEU A 30 0.35 -8.73 -5.80
CA LEU A 30 -0.80 -9.19 -5.01
C LEU A 30 -0.41 -9.53 -3.57
N ILE A 31 0.74 -10.16 -3.35
CA ILE A 31 1.26 -10.44 -1.99
C ILE A 31 1.52 -9.12 -1.27
N ILE A 32 2.20 -8.17 -1.90
CA ILE A 32 2.47 -6.84 -1.32
C ILE A 32 1.15 -6.13 -1.05
N ARG A 33 0.19 -6.13 -1.97
CA ARG A 33 -1.12 -5.49 -1.77
C ARG A 33 -1.96 -6.16 -0.67
N ALA A 34 -1.85 -7.48 -0.52
CA ALA A 34 -2.60 -8.24 0.49
C ALA A 34 -1.98 -8.12 1.89
N PHE A 35 -0.65 -8.10 1.99
CA PHE A 35 0.08 -7.96 3.26
C PHE A 35 0.33 -6.50 3.66
N PHE A 36 0.42 -5.61 2.68
CA PHE A 36 0.43 -4.15 2.83
C PHE A 36 -0.85 -3.61 2.19
N PRO A 37 -2.04 -3.84 2.78
CA PRO A 37 -3.22 -3.11 2.40
C PRO A 37 -2.89 -1.64 2.62
N SER A 38 -2.63 -0.95 1.51
CA SER A 38 -2.48 0.50 1.37
C SER A 38 -2.16 1.22 2.68
N THR A 39 -0.92 1.68 2.82
CA THR A 39 -0.45 2.59 3.88
C THR A 39 -1.31 3.87 4.02
N SER A 40 -2.35 4.08 3.19
CA SER A 40 -3.48 4.95 3.52
C SER A 40 -4.15 4.58 4.85
N LEU A 41 -4.25 3.30 5.22
CA LEU A 41 -4.70 2.85 6.54
C LEU A 41 -3.66 3.11 7.63
N ARG A 42 -2.38 3.26 7.30
CA ARG A 42 -1.35 3.59 8.31
C ARG A 42 -1.39 5.06 8.66
N SER A 43 -1.60 5.93 7.67
CA SER A 43 -1.87 7.35 7.88
C SER A 43 -3.19 7.57 8.62
N GLU A 44 -4.24 6.82 8.27
CA GLU A 44 -5.52 6.89 8.99
C GLU A 44 -5.44 6.31 10.41
N ARG A 45 -4.66 5.25 10.65
CA ARG A 45 -4.38 4.74 12.00
C ARG A 45 -3.53 5.71 12.82
N GLU A 46 -2.55 6.36 12.23
CA GLU A 46 -1.71 7.33 12.91
C GLU A 46 -2.49 8.59 13.26
N SER A 47 -3.35 9.07 12.36
CA SER A 47 -4.29 10.18 12.60
C SER A 47 -5.31 9.82 13.69
N ASN A 48 -5.92 8.63 13.64
CA ASN A 48 -6.81 8.16 14.70
C ASN A 48 -6.09 8.05 16.06
N ARG A 49 -4.85 7.56 16.07
CA ARG A 49 -4.05 7.45 17.30
C ARG A 49 -3.69 8.82 17.87
N ALA A 50 -3.37 9.80 17.02
CA ALA A 50 -3.11 11.18 17.45
C ALA A 50 -4.35 11.82 18.08
N MET A 51 -5.54 11.61 17.51
CA MET A 51 -6.81 12.06 18.09
C MET A 51 -7.16 11.36 19.40
N GLU A 52 -6.94 10.05 19.51
CA GLU A 52 -7.17 9.29 20.75
C GLU A 52 -6.26 9.81 21.88
N ILE A 53 -4.98 10.03 21.60
CA ILE A 53 -4.03 10.59 22.57
C ILE A 53 -4.46 12.00 23.02
N ALA A 54 -4.90 12.85 22.07
CA ALA A 54 -5.37 14.20 22.41
C ALA A 54 -6.62 14.17 23.31
N LYS A 55 -7.58 13.27 23.03
CA LYS A 55 -8.78 13.10 23.89
C LYS A 55 -8.42 12.57 25.28
N GLU A 56 -7.50 11.63 25.38
CA GLU A 56 -7.08 11.06 26.66
C GLU A 56 -6.43 12.13 27.55
N ARG A 57 -5.58 13.00 26.98
CA ARG A 57 -4.95 14.11 27.70
C ARG A 57 -5.97 15.16 28.17
N LEU A 58 -6.99 15.43 27.35
CA LEU A 58 -8.09 16.31 27.74
C LEU A 58 -8.88 15.73 28.92
N ALA A 59 -9.17 14.42 28.90
CA ALA A 59 -9.86 13.73 29.99
C ALA A 59 -9.03 13.66 31.28
N ARG A 60 -7.70 13.58 31.15
CA ARG A 60 -6.75 13.69 32.27
C ARG A 60 -6.59 15.13 32.79
N GLY A 61 -7.09 16.14 32.05
CA GLY A 61 -6.92 17.56 32.38
C GLY A 61 -5.50 18.08 32.14
N GLU A 62 -4.68 17.34 31.38
CA GLU A 62 -3.31 17.73 31.04
C GLU A 62 -3.25 18.82 29.97
N ILE A 63 -4.33 19.01 29.21
CA ILE A 63 -4.49 20.06 28.19
C ILE A 63 -5.84 20.75 28.37
N THR A 64 -5.92 22.02 27.99
CA THR A 64 -7.21 22.74 27.96
C THR A 64 -8.02 22.44 26.70
N ILE A 65 -9.31 22.76 26.74
CA ILE A 65 -10.22 22.61 25.59
C ILE A 65 -9.71 23.42 24.38
N GLU A 66 -9.11 24.59 24.63
CA GLU A 66 -8.56 25.47 23.61
C GLU A 66 -7.34 24.86 22.91
N GLU A 67 -6.47 24.17 23.67
CA GLU A 67 -5.33 23.43 23.13
C GLU A 67 -5.79 22.22 22.31
N PHE A 68 -6.82 21.52 22.78
CA PHE A 68 -7.43 20.40 22.04
C PHE A 68 -8.02 20.86 20.70
N GLU A 69 -8.73 21.98 20.67
CA GLU A 69 -9.29 22.53 19.42
C GLU A 69 -8.21 22.92 18.41
N ARG A 70 -7.09 23.51 18.86
CA ARG A 70 -5.96 23.83 17.98
C ARG A 70 -5.36 22.57 17.35
N ILE A 71 -5.12 21.53 18.14
CA ILE A 71 -4.58 20.26 17.67
C ILE A 71 -5.54 19.59 16.68
N LYS A 72 -6.84 19.56 17.03
CA LYS A 72 -7.88 19.01 16.15
C LYS A 72 -7.94 19.72 14.81
N LYS A 73 -7.82 21.05 14.79
CA LYS A 73 -7.84 21.85 13.57
C LYS A 73 -6.59 21.58 12.71
N SER A 74 -5.41 21.49 13.33
CA SER A 74 -4.16 21.15 12.65
C SER A 74 -4.09 19.72 12.10
N LEU A 75 -4.87 18.78 12.65
CA LEU A 75 -4.94 17.39 12.16
C LEU A 75 -6.00 17.17 11.07
N LEU A 76 -6.94 18.10 10.90
CA LEU A 76 -8.02 18.06 9.90
C LEU A 76 -7.72 18.89 8.64
N GLU A 77 -6.69 19.74 8.69
CA GLU A 77 -6.19 20.58 7.59
C GLU A 77 -5.06 19.86 6.83
#